data_AF-U7KDW1-F1
#
_entry.id   AF-U7KDW1-F1
#
_cell.length_a   1.000
_cell.length_b   1.000
_cell.length_c   1.000
_cell.angle_alpha   90.00
_cell.angle_beta   90.00
_cell.angle_gamma   90.00
#
_symmetry.space_group_name_H-M   'P 1'
#
loop_
_entity.id
_entity.type
_entity.pdbx_description
1 polymer ?
#
loop_
_entity_poly.entity_id
_entity_poly.type
_entity_poly.pdbx_seq_one_letter_code
_entity_poly.pdbx_strand_id
1 'polypeptide(L)'
;MAIYNFASGAKYLPGVSTDTLNLNDNADVEKLRSAVKAIDTITDPKVPQGLGGTNYQAGLNQVPAGQFDVVYFITDGLPTTNNEDYPYGYDHGTYTHQLDISAAVHEANRLKASGTRIETVMVNIEQLNEHILKNEYFYLPVVERQWTPRVPGVTNGVRKPWPSQDGYGYPSYTDGKGRVNNLYYVRDLADQGKILMWDTPERATATQYDITNQPEIWRAGVLGPRSIGEFISSNDAVTTVDNFNNLVDRLNDLVLKDCFGSINVTKLVHGEDGSVTPGKDWNFDTTVDGGQAAIIDGEDGKGRAAQVTDVTGEDGRYGRSLDQQNGQGQSVTVVEHQQPGHKLHKQGDKNAVCTTRVREGNSWKTKDSEVRNIDDAQKPGFGVDVPFRGIVNCTIENDTVSVKIDLSVEKVSFDDKPQPLEGAEFTLNKVDGDNREYVGTIRDGETRIFDLQPGNRYELVETQAPSGYQLLSRPIYFNIDVGESGKPEIVIEGGKDQYPEISIQEDEKDANHSVMQVADIRKGDLPNTGGRGLGGLALLASVVAAAAVFIGRRALN
;
A
#
# COMPACT_ATOMS: atom_id res chain seq x y z
N MET A 1 11.35 2.93 13.38
CA MET A 1 11.80 4.33 13.24
C MET A 1 12.78 4.60 14.36
N ALA A 2 13.96 5.11 14.05
CA ALA A 2 14.99 5.40 15.05
C ALA A 2 15.35 6.89 15.05
N ILE A 3 15.73 7.43 16.19
CA ILE A 3 16.29 8.78 16.31
C ILE A 3 17.74 8.70 16.75
N TYR A 4 18.56 9.52 16.11
CA TYR A 4 19.94 9.84 16.46
C TYR A 4 19.98 11.33 16.78
N ASN A 5 20.49 11.72 17.94
CA ASN A 5 20.81 13.11 18.23
C ASN A 5 22.34 13.25 18.36
N PHE A 6 22.88 14.39 17.98
CA PHE A 6 24.32 14.60 18.04
C PHE A 6 24.68 16.01 18.46
N ALA A 7 25.71 16.10 19.29
CA ALA A 7 26.47 17.31 19.56
C ALA A 7 27.85 17.19 18.89
N SER A 8 28.66 18.26 18.93
CA SER A 8 30.04 18.37 18.40
C SER A 8 30.92 17.12 18.61
N GLY A 9 30.67 16.37 19.68
CA GLY A 9 30.93 14.94 19.76
C GLY A 9 29.80 14.22 20.50
N ALA A 10 29.52 12.97 20.14
CA ALA A 10 28.66 12.11 20.95
C ALA A 10 29.18 12.11 22.40
N LYS A 11 28.32 12.46 23.37
CA LYS A 11 28.59 12.46 24.82
C LYS A 11 29.49 13.59 25.38
N TYR A 12 29.77 14.68 24.64
CA TYR A 12 30.46 15.87 25.19
C TYR A 12 29.69 16.49 26.37
N LEU A 13 28.36 16.54 26.23
CA LEU A 13 27.42 16.88 27.28
C LEU A 13 26.58 15.61 27.53
N PRO A 14 26.90 14.79 28.55
CA PRO A 14 26.28 13.47 28.75
C PRO A 14 24.75 13.50 28.86
N GLY A 15 24.18 14.66 29.19
CA GLY A 15 22.74 14.86 29.32
C GLY A 15 21.99 15.20 28.02
N VAL A 16 22.66 15.61 26.94
CA VAL A 16 21.98 16.12 25.70
C VAL A 16 22.19 15.24 24.48
N SER A 17 22.93 14.14 24.61
CA SER A 17 23.17 13.15 23.55
C SER A 17 22.70 11.79 24.03
N THR A 18 22.09 11.02 23.14
CA THR A 18 21.54 9.69 23.35
C THR A 18 22.14 8.76 22.31
N ASP A 19 22.23 7.47 22.64
CA ASP A 19 22.49 6.44 21.64
C ASP A 19 21.23 6.26 20.75
N THR A 20 21.20 5.28 19.85
CA THR A 20 20.04 5.02 18.99
C THR A 20 18.80 4.68 19.82
N LEU A 21 17.71 5.42 19.60
CA LEU A 21 16.46 5.25 20.34
C LEU A 21 15.31 4.85 19.40
N ASN A 22 14.43 3.96 19.86
CA ASN A 22 13.27 3.52 19.08
C ASN A 22 12.04 4.40 19.40
N LEU A 23 11.47 5.05 18.39
CA LEU A 23 10.29 5.89 18.57
C LEU A 23 9.00 5.12 18.91
N ASN A 24 8.98 3.80 18.69
CA ASN A 24 7.86 2.95 19.08
C ASN A 24 7.90 2.57 20.58
N ASP A 25 8.97 2.90 21.29
CA ASP A 25 9.12 2.66 22.72
C ASP A 25 8.97 3.98 23.49
N ASN A 26 7.96 4.07 24.35
CA ASN A 26 7.68 5.27 25.14
C ASN A 26 8.84 5.66 26.08
N ALA A 27 9.58 4.70 26.62
CA ALA A 27 10.71 4.98 27.49
C ALA A 27 11.87 5.62 26.69
N ASP A 28 12.09 5.16 25.47
CA ASP A 28 13.08 5.74 24.56
C ASP A 28 12.65 7.15 24.11
N VAL A 29 11.38 7.38 23.83
CA VAL A 29 10.85 8.74 23.56
C VAL A 29 11.09 9.67 24.74
N GLU A 30 10.86 9.23 25.97
CA GLU A 30 11.11 10.05 27.17
C GLU A 30 12.60 10.32 27.40
N LYS A 31 13.51 9.38 27.07
CA LYS A 31 14.96 9.64 27.09
C LYS A 31 15.32 10.76 26.11
N LEU A 32 14.77 10.73 24.90
CA LEU A 32 15.01 11.79 23.92
C LEU A 32 14.48 13.15 24.39
N ARG A 33 13.25 13.19 24.91
CA ARG A 33 12.68 14.43 25.48
C ARG A 33 13.52 14.97 26.63
N SER A 34 14.04 14.08 27.46
CA SER A 34 14.94 14.44 28.56
C SER A 34 16.25 15.03 28.04
N ALA A 35 16.80 14.46 26.96
CA ALA A 35 18.02 14.98 26.34
C ALA A 35 17.82 16.36 25.73
N VAL A 36 16.69 16.61 25.06
CA VAL A 36 16.33 17.93 24.55
C VAL A 36 16.15 18.93 25.70
N LYS A 37 15.40 18.58 26.75
CA LYS A 37 15.22 19.44 27.95
C LYS A 37 16.53 19.73 28.66
N ALA A 38 17.51 18.82 28.58
CA ALA A 38 18.82 19.04 29.17
C ALA A 38 19.58 20.20 28.49
N ILE A 39 19.26 20.55 27.23
CA ILE A 39 19.84 21.71 26.54
C ILE A 39 19.53 23.00 27.29
N ASP A 40 18.28 23.17 27.74
CA ASP A 40 17.83 24.38 28.45
C ASP A 40 18.35 24.48 29.90
N THR A 41 18.85 23.37 30.45
CA THR A 41 19.28 23.29 31.86
C THR A 41 20.81 23.21 32.01
N ILE A 42 21.57 23.21 30.91
CA ILE A 42 23.03 23.32 30.97
C ILE A 42 23.41 24.72 31.47
N THR A 43 23.84 24.76 32.73
CA THR A 43 24.48 25.89 33.38
C THR A 43 25.94 25.57 33.70
N ASP A 44 26.71 25.06 32.73
CA ASP A 44 28.16 24.86 32.92
C ASP A 44 28.91 26.16 32.61
N PRO A 45 29.48 26.88 33.59
CA PRO A 45 30.28 28.07 33.35
C PRO A 45 31.57 27.81 32.54
N LYS A 46 31.95 26.55 32.31
CA LYS A 46 33.07 26.13 31.44
C LYS A 46 32.66 25.79 30.00
N VAL A 47 31.36 25.71 29.71
CA VAL A 47 30.82 25.59 28.36
C VAL A 47 30.09 26.90 28.08
N PRO A 48 30.78 27.92 27.55
CA PRO A 48 30.12 29.19 27.29
C PRO A 48 28.94 28.93 26.36
N GLN A 49 27.78 29.49 26.73
CA GLN A 49 26.54 29.30 25.97
C GLN A 49 26.79 29.60 24.49
N GLY A 50 26.56 28.62 23.61
CA GLY A 50 26.74 28.75 22.17
C GLY A 50 28.14 28.43 21.59
N LEU A 51 29.04 27.77 22.33
CA LEU A 51 30.39 27.41 21.83
C LEU A 51 30.58 25.89 21.55
N GLY A 52 29.63 25.27 20.86
CA GLY A 52 29.78 23.91 20.32
C GLY A 52 29.82 23.94 18.80
N GLY A 53 30.78 23.24 18.18
CA GLY A 53 30.82 23.10 16.73
C GLY A 53 29.74 22.16 16.18
N THR A 54 29.22 22.45 15.00
CA THR A 54 28.21 21.62 14.36
C THR A 54 28.90 20.57 13.50
N ASN A 55 28.88 19.30 13.93
CA ASN A 55 29.60 18.21 13.27
C ASN A 55 28.66 17.33 12.43
N TYR A 56 28.40 17.73 11.18
CA TYR A 56 27.56 16.95 10.26
C TYR A 56 28.14 15.55 9.99
N GLN A 57 29.46 15.42 9.85
CA GLN A 57 30.14 14.14 9.62
C GLN A 57 29.81 13.14 10.73
N ALA A 58 29.99 13.52 12.00
CA ALA A 58 29.69 12.66 13.13
C ALA A 58 28.19 12.35 13.26
N GLY A 59 27.31 13.30 12.93
CA GLY A 59 25.87 13.08 12.89
C GLY A 59 25.48 12.01 11.88
N LEU A 60 25.98 12.12 10.65
CA LEU A 60 25.71 11.18 9.56
C LEU A 60 26.35 9.81 9.79
N ASN A 61 27.55 9.76 10.38
CA ASN A 61 28.27 8.51 10.67
C ASN A 61 27.50 7.59 11.63
N GLN A 62 26.71 8.15 12.56
CA GLN A 62 25.92 7.35 13.49
C GLN A 62 24.84 6.50 12.80
N VAL A 63 24.42 6.88 11.59
CA VAL A 63 23.42 6.13 10.85
C VAL A 63 24.08 4.94 10.15
N PRO A 64 23.64 3.70 10.44
CA PRO A 64 24.10 2.51 9.75
C PRO A 64 23.59 2.50 8.30
N ALA A 65 24.49 2.18 7.37
CA ALA A 65 24.15 2.08 5.95
C ALA A 65 23.22 0.88 5.69
N GLY A 66 22.24 1.04 4.80
CA GLY A 66 21.32 -0.01 4.35
C GLY A 66 20.22 -0.39 5.34
N GLN A 67 20.16 0.25 6.52
CA GLN A 67 19.12 -0.04 7.51
C GLN A 67 17.84 0.79 7.32
N PHE A 68 17.94 1.97 6.69
CA PHE A 68 16.83 2.90 6.55
C PHE A 68 16.66 3.33 5.09
N ASP A 69 15.42 3.30 4.61
CA ASP A 69 15.08 3.79 3.27
C ASP A 69 15.18 5.33 3.21
N VAL A 70 14.81 6.02 4.30
CA VAL A 70 14.82 7.48 4.40
C VAL A 70 15.44 7.94 5.71
N VAL A 71 16.31 8.96 5.65
CA VAL A 71 16.93 9.64 6.79
C VAL A 71 16.57 11.13 6.73
N TYR A 72 15.86 11.62 7.74
CA TYR A 72 15.61 13.06 7.91
C TYR A 72 16.76 13.70 8.70
N PHE A 73 17.62 14.44 8.00
CA PHE A 73 18.77 15.12 8.60
C PHE A 73 18.39 16.55 8.99
N ILE A 74 18.04 16.75 10.26
CA ILE A 74 17.54 18.03 10.78
C ILE A 74 18.68 18.79 11.46
N THR A 75 18.84 20.07 11.13
CA THR A 75 19.94 20.91 11.66
C THR A 75 19.55 22.38 11.74
N ASP A 76 20.09 23.09 12.73
CA ASP A 76 19.90 24.53 12.99
C ASP A 76 21.17 25.37 12.85
N GLY A 77 22.26 24.78 12.40
CA GLY A 77 23.52 25.46 12.12
C GLY A 77 24.24 24.88 10.91
N LEU A 78 25.11 25.66 10.29
CA LEU A 78 26.02 25.18 9.25
C LEU A 78 27.09 24.24 9.86
N PRO A 79 27.70 23.32 9.08
CA PRO A 79 28.79 22.51 9.60
C PRO A 79 29.98 23.41 9.90
N THR A 80 30.54 23.31 11.10
CA THR A 80 31.67 24.15 11.55
C THR A 80 32.80 23.35 12.18
N THR A 81 32.67 22.02 12.24
CA THR A 81 33.73 21.12 12.71
C THR A 81 33.57 19.75 12.09
N ASN A 82 34.64 18.97 12.10
CA ASN A 82 34.68 17.56 11.70
C ASN A 82 35.54 16.74 12.69
N ASN A 83 35.66 15.43 12.44
CA ASN A 83 36.40 14.51 13.31
C ASN A 83 37.93 14.64 13.22
N GLU A 84 38.48 15.31 12.21
CA GLU A 84 39.92 15.62 12.15
C GLU A 84 40.27 16.81 13.05
N ASP A 85 39.38 17.81 13.06
CA ASP A 85 39.54 19.01 13.88
C ASP A 85 39.21 18.79 15.35
N TYR A 86 38.36 17.81 15.66
CA TYR A 86 37.97 17.50 17.03
C TYR A 86 38.57 16.16 17.50
N PRO A 87 39.11 16.04 18.73
CA PRO A 87 39.44 17.10 19.70
C PRO A 87 40.85 17.70 19.55
N TYR A 88 41.60 17.33 18.50
CA TYR A 88 43.05 17.56 18.40
C TYR A 88 43.45 18.58 17.31
N GLY A 89 42.48 19.26 16.69
CA GLY A 89 42.68 20.36 15.76
C GLY A 89 42.91 21.70 16.46
N TYR A 90 43.08 22.75 15.64
CA TYR A 90 43.13 24.14 16.10
C TYR A 90 41.81 24.88 15.91
N ASP A 91 40.86 24.24 15.22
CA ASP A 91 39.53 24.79 15.02
C ASP A 91 38.71 24.71 16.32
N HIS A 92 38.00 25.80 16.60
CA HIS A 92 37.07 25.91 17.73
C HIS A 92 35.65 25.44 17.40
N GLY A 93 35.40 25.06 16.15
CA GLY A 93 34.06 24.71 15.72
C GLY A 93 33.20 25.94 15.45
N THR A 94 33.79 27.10 15.17
CA THR A 94 33.05 28.37 15.06
C THR A 94 32.68 28.71 13.63
N TYR A 95 33.56 28.41 12.68
CA TYR A 95 33.44 28.84 11.30
C TYR A 95 33.45 27.63 10.36
N THR A 96 32.70 27.71 9.28
CA THR A 96 32.64 26.64 8.28
C THR A 96 33.91 26.59 7.44
N HIS A 97 34.65 25.49 7.55
CA HIS A 97 35.77 25.16 6.69
C HIS A 97 35.35 24.26 5.53
N GLN A 98 36.17 24.23 4.48
CA GLN A 98 35.97 23.34 3.33
C GLN A 98 35.92 21.87 3.76
N LEU A 99 36.76 21.47 4.71
CA LEU A 99 36.82 20.10 5.21
C LEU A 99 35.52 19.69 5.89
N ASP A 100 34.90 20.57 6.68
CA ASP A 100 33.64 20.28 7.39
C ASP A 100 32.54 19.83 6.43
N ILE A 101 32.42 20.52 5.30
CA ILE A 101 31.46 20.19 4.25
C ILE A 101 31.88 18.90 3.55
N SER A 102 33.13 18.80 3.09
CA SER A 102 33.57 17.63 2.31
C SER A 102 33.53 16.32 3.10
N ALA A 103 33.86 16.34 4.39
CA ALA A 103 33.76 15.20 5.29
C ALA A 103 32.31 14.79 5.55
N ALA A 104 31.40 15.78 5.70
CA ALA A 104 29.97 15.50 5.80
C ALA A 104 29.40 14.89 4.52
N VAL A 105 29.80 15.41 3.36
CA VAL A 105 29.41 14.86 2.04
C VAL A 105 29.89 13.43 1.86
N HIS A 106 31.11 13.11 2.31
CA HIS A 106 31.62 11.75 2.31
C HIS A 106 30.69 10.79 3.08
N GLU A 107 30.31 11.14 4.30
CA GLU A 107 29.39 10.32 5.11
C GLU A 107 27.98 10.27 4.55
N ALA A 108 27.49 11.36 3.97
CA ALA A 108 26.20 11.37 3.30
C ALA A 108 26.19 10.42 2.09
N ASN A 109 27.27 10.43 1.30
CA ASN A 109 27.41 9.54 0.15
C ASN A 109 27.53 8.07 0.56
N ARG A 110 28.13 7.76 1.72
CA ARG A 110 28.13 6.39 2.29
C ARG A 110 26.70 5.89 2.51
N LEU A 111 25.80 6.72 3.04
CA LEU A 111 24.39 6.36 3.22
C LEU A 111 23.66 6.25 1.87
N LYS A 112 23.79 7.25 1.00
CA LYS A 112 23.13 7.25 -0.32
C LYS A 112 23.54 6.06 -1.20
N ALA A 113 24.80 5.63 -1.12
CA ALA A 113 25.30 4.45 -1.83
C ALA A 113 24.62 3.14 -1.40
N SER A 114 24.01 3.10 -0.21
CA SER A 114 23.24 1.95 0.29
C SER A 114 21.76 1.96 -0.10
N GLY A 115 21.32 2.95 -0.89
CA GLY A 115 19.91 3.13 -1.29
C GLY A 115 19.12 4.06 -0.37
N THR A 116 19.72 4.55 0.73
CA THR A 116 19.08 5.49 1.64
C THR A 116 18.90 6.87 0.99
N ARG A 117 17.66 7.37 0.98
CA ARG A 117 17.36 8.78 0.67
C ARG A 117 17.63 9.63 1.92
N ILE A 118 18.33 10.76 1.75
CA ILE A 118 18.52 11.74 2.82
C ILE A 118 17.62 12.94 2.51
N GLU A 119 16.80 13.35 3.47
CA GLU A 119 15.99 14.57 3.45
C GLU A 119 16.60 15.58 4.42
N THR A 120 17.27 16.62 3.90
CA THR A 120 17.90 17.64 4.73
C THR A 120 16.90 18.72 5.13
N VAL A 121 16.76 18.97 6.42
CA VAL A 121 15.85 19.96 7.00
C VAL A 121 16.65 21.00 7.78
N MET A 122 16.77 22.20 7.20
CA MET A 122 17.54 23.32 7.75
C MET A 122 16.61 24.28 8.47
N VAL A 123 16.79 24.48 9.77
CA VAL A 123 15.83 25.17 10.64
C VAL A 123 16.47 26.44 11.21
N ASN A 124 15.82 27.59 11.06
CA ASN A 124 16.29 28.86 11.62
C ASN A 124 17.71 29.28 11.16
N ILE A 125 18.14 28.81 9.98
CA ILE A 125 19.42 29.20 9.38
C ILE A 125 19.19 30.35 8.42
N GLU A 126 19.92 31.45 8.62
CA GLU A 126 19.83 32.65 7.79
C GLU A 126 20.23 32.34 6.34
N GLN A 127 19.34 32.62 5.38
CA GLN A 127 19.51 32.29 3.96
C GLN A 127 20.42 33.29 3.21
N LEU A 128 21.54 33.65 3.83
CA LEU A 128 22.60 34.48 3.23
C LEU A 128 23.76 33.61 2.76
N ASN A 129 24.44 34.09 1.72
CA ASN A 129 25.65 33.45 1.22
C ASN A 129 26.76 33.49 2.27
N GLU A 130 27.37 32.34 2.53
CA GLU A 130 28.46 32.16 3.47
C GLU A 130 29.80 32.06 2.77
N HIS A 131 30.86 32.61 3.39
CA HIS A 131 32.22 32.36 2.95
C HIS A 131 32.73 31.05 3.56
N ILE A 132 33.34 30.19 2.73
CA ILE A 132 33.92 28.94 3.24
C ILE A 132 35.41 29.17 3.45
N LEU A 133 35.90 28.98 4.67
CA LEU A 133 37.33 29.08 4.96
C LEU A 133 38.08 27.87 4.39
N LYS A 134 39.28 28.10 3.87
CA LYS A 134 40.22 27.00 3.62
C LYS A 134 40.70 26.41 4.95
N ASN A 135 40.99 25.12 4.96
CA ASN A 135 41.26 24.34 6.19
C ASN A 135 42.47 24.80 7.01
N GLU A 136 43.34 25.63 6.42
CA GLU A 136 44.62 26.03 7.02
C GLU A 136 44.50 27.29 7.91
N TYR A 137 43.29 27.83 8.07
CA TYR A 137 43.03 29.07 8.81
C TYR A 137 42.51 28.79 10.21
N PHE A 138 43.25 29.24 11.22
CA PHE A 138 42.97 28.88 12.61
C PHE A 138 42.83 30.09 13.53
N TYR A 139 42.14 29.92 14.65
CA TYR A 139 41.97 31.01 15.62
C TYR A 139 43.32 31.40 16.25
N LEU A 140 43.74 32.64 15.99
CA LEU A 140 45.06 33.16 16.34
C LEU A 140 45.46 32.91 17.80
N PRO A 141 44.62 33.22 18.83
CA PRO A 141 45.00 32.99 20.23
C PRO A 141 45.30 31.55 20.62
N VAL A 142 44.88 30.55 19.81
CA VAL A 142 45.20 29.14 20.04
C VAL A 142 46.49 28.76 19.34
N VAL A 143 46.61 29.06 18.04
CA VAL A 143 47.82 28.68 17.28
C VAL A 143 49.07 29.39 17.78
N GLU A 144 48.96 30.63 18.28
CA GLU A 144 50.07 31.33 18.94
C GLU A 144 50.64 30.55 20.14
N ARG A 145 49.80 29.80 20.85
CA ARG A 145 50.24 29.03 22.01
C ARG A 145 50.95 27.75 21.60
N GLN A 146 50.75 27.26 20.38
CA GLN A 146 51.23 25.94 19.92
C GLN A 146 50.68 24.78 20.77
N TRP A 147 49.46 24.95 21.28
CA TRP A 147 48.70 23.94 22.01
C TRP A 147 47.30 23.86 21.43
N THR A 148 46.77 22.64 21.27
CA THR A 148 45.36 22.45 20.89
C THR A 148 44.42 23.03 21.95
N PRO A 149 43.17 23.38 21.60
CA PRO A 149 42.16 23.79 22.57
C PRO A 149 41.98 22.77 23.70
N ARG A 150 41.60 23.26 24.89
CA ARG A 150 41.22 22.39 26.01
C ARG A 150 39.84 21.83 25.76
N VAL A 151 39.75 20.51 25.66
CA VAL A 151 38.48 19.77 25.55
C VAL A 151 38.37 18.73 26.67
N PRO A 152 37.17 18.18 26.96
CA PRO A 152 37.01 17.06 27.87
C PRO A 152 37.92 15.89 27.50
N GLY A 153 38.63 15.34 28.49
CA GLY A 153 39.63 14.28 28.28
C GLY A 153 41.03 14.79 27.91
N VAL A 154 41.19 16.06 27.50
CA VAL A 154 42.48 16.68 27.16
C VAL A 154 42.65 18.00 27.93
N THR A 155 42.87 17.89 29.23
CA THR A 155 42.85 19.04 30.17
C THR A 155 43.97 20.05 29.96
N ASN A 156 45.09 19.64 29.38
CA ASN A 156 46.27 20.49 29.16
C ASN A 156 46.46 20.90 27.69
N GLY A 157 45.60 20.47 26.76
CA GLY A 157 45.87 20.52 25.31
C GLY A 157 47.02 19.59 24.91
N VAL A 158 47.22 19.37 23.61
CA VAL A 158 48.39 18.68 23.07
C VAL A 158 49.29 19.72 22.42
N ARG A 159 50.60 19.66 22.67
CA ARG A 159 51.57 20.53 21.99
C ARG A 159 51.57 20.17 20.50
N LYS A 160 51.18 21.11 19.66
CA LYS A 160 51.11 20.96 18.20
C LYS A 160 51.81 22.20 17.60
N PRO A 161 52.59 22.09 16.52
CA PRO A 161 53.13 23.27 15.84
C PRO A 161 52.01 23.97 15.05
N TRP A 162 52.10 25.30 14.87
CA TRP A 162 51.21 26.03 13.97
C TRP A 162 51.48 25.58 12.53
N PRO A 163 50.49 25.05 11.79
CA PRO A 163 50.69 24.65 10.40
C PRO A 163 51.00 25.85 9.52
N SER A 164 51.96 25.70 8.61
CA SER A 164 52.23 26.67 7.55
C SER A 164 51.53 26.26 6.27
N GLN A 165 51.03 27.25 5.53
CA GLN A 165 50.62 27.16 4.14
C GLN A 165 51.84 27.40 3.24
N ASP A 166 52.14 26.42 2.39
CA ASP A 166 53.31 26.44 1.49
C ASP A 166 53.32 27.70 0.62
N GLY A 167 54.45 28.41 0.63
CA GLY A 167 54.66 29.63 -0.16
C GLY A 167 54.01 30.90 0.39
N TYR A 168 53.25 30.83 1.49
CA TYR A 168 52.60 32.00 2.10
C TYR A 168 53.08 32.26 3.53
N GLY A 169 52.98 31.27 4.42
CA GLY A 169 53.30 31.45 5.84
C GLY A 169 52.31 30.74 6.77
N TYR A 170 52.03 31.31 7.93
CA TYR A 170 51.20 30.72 8.97
C TYR A 170 49.83 31.41 8.99
N PRO A 171 48.75 30.75 8.50
CA PRO A 171 47.45 31.39 8.36
C PRO A 171 46.71 31.40 9.70
N SER A 172 45.99 32.48 9.97
CA SER A 172 45.15 32.60 11.16
C SER A 172 44.01 33.58 10.98
N TYR A 173 43.10 33.63 11.94
CA TYR A 173 42.08 34.66 12.04
C TYR A 173 41.91 35.15 13.47
N THR A 174 41.38 36.35 13.61
CA THR A 174 40.99 36.92 14.90
C THR A 174 39.76 37.79 14.74
N ASP A 175 38.87 37.76 15.74
CA ASP A 175 37.73 38.67 15.86
C ASP A 175 38.10 40.03 16.49
N GLY A 176 39.40 40.28 16.72
CA GLY A 176 39.93 41.57 17.15
C GLY A 176 39.70 41.93 18.62
N LYS A 177 38.99 41.11 19.40
CA LYS A 177 38.71 41.34 20.83
C LYS A 177 38.73 39.99 21.53
N GLY A 178 39.73 39.74 22.38
CA GLY A 178 40.07 38.43 22.98
C GLY A 178 39.02 37.70 23.85
N ARG A 179 37.73 37.95 23.66
CA ARG A 179 36.59 37.10 24.01
C ARG A 179 35.56 37.19 22.86
N VAL A 180 35.29 36.02 22.27
CA VAL A 180 34.33 35.73 21.19
C VAL A 180 33.13 36.68 21.21
N ASN A 181 33.08 37.65 20.30
CA ASN A 181 31.93 38.55 20.14
C ASN A 181 31.04 38.07 19.00
N ASN A 182 30.09 37.17 19.23
CA ASN A 182 28.91 36.94 18.36
C ASN A 182 29.12 36.88 16.83
N LEU A 183 30.34 36.65 16.31
CA LEU A 183 30.62 36.43 14.90
C LEU A 183 30.50 34.92 14.67
N TYR A 184 29.35 34.49 14.17
CA TYR A 184 29.05 33.06 13.99
C TYR A 184 29.31 32.60 12.55
N TYR A 185 29.65 33.53 11.66
CA TYR A 185 29.82 33.28 10.24
C TYR A 185 31.14 33.89 9.73
N VAL A 186 31.72 33.30 8.69
CA VAL A 186 32.98 33.78 8.08
C VAL A 186 32.75 35.11 7.37
N ARG A 187 31.56 35.35 6.83
CA ARG A 187 31.16 36.68 6.33
C ARG A 187 31.31 37.76 7.41
N ASP A 188 30.88 37.48 8.64
CA ASP A 188 31.00 38.44 9.75
C ASP A 188 32.47 38.62 10.17
N LEU A 189 33.25 37.53 10.15
CA LEU A 189 34.70 37.57 10.37
C LEU A 189 35.41 38.44 9.32
N ALA A 190 35.02 38.34 8.05
CA ALA A 190 35.59 39.13 6.97
C ALA A 190 35.22 40.63 7.07
N ASP A 191 34.04 40.94 7.61
CA ASP A 191 33.56 42.32 7.75
C ASP A 191 34.10 43.02 9.00
N GLN A 192 34.19 42.30 10.13
CA GLN A 192 34.43 42.89 11.46
C GLN A 192 35.71 42.39 12.14
N GLY A 193 36.24 41.25 11.69
CA GLY A 193 37.45 40.63 12.19
C GLY A 193 38.66 40.86 11.29
N LYS A 194 39.61 39.93 11.37
CA LYS A 194 40.81 39.90 10.54
C LYS A 194 41.17 38.48 10.17
N ILE A 195 41.53 38.30 8.91
CA ILE A 195 42.17 37.09 8.39
C ILE A 195 43.63 37.45 8.10
N LEU A 196 44.54 36.70 8.70
CA LEU A 196 45.94 37.05 8.82
C LEU A 196 46.83 35.96 8.21
N MET A 197 47.95 36.39 7.63
CA MET A 197 49.08 35.54 7.28
C MET A 197 50.30 36.01 8.06
N TRP A 198 51.06 35.08 8.63
CA TRP A 198 52.27 35.38 9.39
C TRP A 198 53.48 34.77 8.70
N ASP A 199 54.63 35.44 8.70
CA ASP A 199 55.87 34.90 8.12
C ASP A 199 56.55 33.83 8.99
N THR A 200 56.45 33.95 10.32
CA THR A 200 56.95 33.00 11.32
C THR A 200 55.90 32.78 12.41
N PRO A 201 55.83 31.60 13.06
CA PRO A 201 54.86 31.36 14.13
C PRO A 201 55.32 31.99 15.46
N GLU A 202 56.51 32.60 15.49
CA GLU A 202 57.12 33.23 16.65
C GLU A 202 56.63 34.67 16.83
N ARG A 203 55.72 34.88 17.77
CA ARG A 203 55.10 36.18 18.02
C ARG A 203 56.06 37.35 18.25
N ALA A 204 57.25 37.10 18.81
CA ALA A 204 58.23 38.14 19.07
C ALA A 204 58.90 38.68 17.78
N THR A 205 58.93 37.88 16.72
CA THR A 205 59.66 38.14 15.48
C THR A 205 58.75 38.18 14.25
N ALA A 206 57.48 37.83 14.41
CA ALA A 206 56.53 37.74 13.31
C ALA A 206 56.10 39.08 12.73
N THR A 207 56.09 39.14 11.41
CA THR A 207 55.36 40.12 10.62
C THR A 207 53.96 39.59 10.32
N GLN A 208 52.94 40.36 10.68
CA GLN A 208 51.54 40.02 10.42
C GLN A 208 51.04 40.74 9.17
N TYR A 209 50.49 39.99 8.22
CA TYR A 209 49.87 40.51 7.01
C TYR A 209 48.35 40.36 7.13
N ASP A 210 47.63 41.48 7.10
CA ASP A 210 46.17 41.50 7.06
C ASP A 210 45.72 41.23 5.62
N ILE A 211 45.20 40.02 5.39
CA ILE A 211 44.78 39.52 4.07
C ILE A 211 43.27 39.38 3.97
N THR A 212 42.52 40.02 4.87
CA THR A 212 41.05 39.96 4.91
C THR A 212 40.42 40.34 3.56
N ASN A 213 41.00 41.34 2.87
CA ASN A 213 40.55 41.80 1.56
C ASN A 213 41.08 40.98 0.36
N GLN A 214 41.77 39.86 0.59
CA GLN A 214 42.33 38.96 -0.43
C GLN A 214 41.65 37.57 -0.37
N PRO A 215 40.34 37.48 -0.66
CA PRO A 215 39.56 36.25 -0.51
C PRO A 215 40.07 35.08 -1.34
N GLU A 216 40.74 35.31 -2.46
CA GLU A 216 41.38 34.26 -3.26
C GLU A 216 42.41 33.42 -2.47
N ILE A 217 43.01 34.00 -1.42
CA ILE A 217 44.03 33.36 -0.60
C ILE A 217 43.37 32.48 0.47
N TRP A 218 42.32 32.96 1.15
CA TRP A 218 41.75 32.31 2.33
C TRP A 218 40.39 31.64 2.12
N ARG A 219 39.65 32.04 1.08
CA ARG A 219 38.28 31.56 0.81
C ARG A 219 38.31 30.38 -0.15
N ALA A 220 37.73 29.26 0.26
CA ALA A 220 37.54 28.09 -0.58
C ALA A 220 36.34 28.25 -1.55
N GLY A 221 35.32 29.01 -1.14
CA GLY A 221 34.12 29.24 -1.94
C GLY A 221 33.10 30.13 -1.26
N VAL A 222 31.98 30.36 -1.94
CA VAL A 222 30.80 31.05 -1.40
C VAL A 222 29.59 30.16 -1.61
N LEU A 223 28.89 29.79 -0.54
CA LEU A 223 27.78 28.85 -0.58
C LEU A 223 26.60 29.38 0.23
N GLY A 224 25.38 29.24 -0.30
CA GLY A 224 24.17 29.43 0.50
C GLY A 224 23.89 28.19 1.37
N PRO A 225 23.20 28.34 2.52
CA PRO A 225 22.81 27.23 3.36
C PRO A 225 22.10 26.12 2.59
N ARG A 226 21.15 26.48 1.72
CA ARG A 226 20.45 25.53 0.87
C ARG A 226 21.42 24.65 0.06
N SER A 227 22.41 25.25 -0.61
CA SER A 227 23.40 24.51 -1.39
C SER A 227 24.26 23.57 -0.53
N ILE A 228 24.57 23.97 0.71
CA ILE A 228 25.25 23.09 1.67
C ILE A 228 24.34 21.89 1.99
N GLY A 229 23.05 22.11 2.23
CA GLY A 229 22.07 21.03 2.41
C GLY A 229 21.95 20.12 1.19
N GLU A 230 22.01 20.67 -0.02
CA GLU A 230 21.93 19.91 -1.28
C GLU A 230 23.14 18.98 -1.46
N PHE A 231 24.32 19.38 -1.00
CA PHE A 231 25.50 18.51 -1.01
C PHE A 231 25.35 17.28 -0.09
N ILE A 232 24.64 17.44 1.04
CA ILE A 232 24.34 16.33 1.95
C ILE A 232 23.29 15.40 1.31
N SER A 233 22.17 15.96 0.88
CA SER A 233 21.05 15.22 0.31
C SER A 233 21.11 15.18 -1.23
N SER A 234 20.21 15.93 -1.87
CA SER A 234 20.07 16.18 -3.30
C SER A 234 19.23 17.45 -3.51
N ASN A 235 19.20 17.99 -4.74
CA ASN A 235 18.49 19.25 -5.03
C ASN A 235 16.98 19.22 -4.73
N ASP A 236 16.36 18.05 -4.81
CA ASP A 236 14.94 17.78 -4.56
C ASP A 236 14.63 17.44 -3.08
N ALA A 237 15.65 17.30 -2.23
CA ALA A 237 15.56 16.76 -0.88
C ALA A 237 16.06 17.74 0.20
N VAL A 238 15.91 19.04 -0.06
CA VAL A 238 16.24 20.12 0.89
C VAL A 238 15.01 20.92 1.25
N THR A 239 14.74 20.99 2.56
CA THR A 239 13.68 21.78 3.15
C THR A 239 14.27 22.82 4.10
N THR A 240 13.95 24.10 3.88
CA THR A 240 14.27 25.18 4.81
C THR A 240 13.03 25.51 5.65
N VAL A 241 13.25 25.77 6.94
CA VAL A 241 12.21 26.15 7.89
C VAL A 241 12.67 27.41 8.61
N ASP A 242 11.87 28.47 8.56
CA ASP A 242 12.30 29.78 9.08
C ASP A 242 12.52 29.79 10.59
N ASN A 243 11.77 28.99 11.36
CA ASN A 243 11.92 28.88 12.81
C ASN A 243 11.36 27.55 13.33
N PHE A 244 11.70 27.21 14.58
CA PHE A 244 11.30 25.95 15.21
C PHE A 244 9.78 25.78 15.40
N ASN A 245 8.99 26.85 15.49
CA ASN A 245 7.54 26.72 15.64
C ASN A 245 6.89 26.08 14.41
N ASN A 246 7.48 26.29 13.24
CA ASN A 246 6.98 25.74 11.97
C ASN A 246 7.58 24.37 11.63
N LEU A 247 8.55 23.88 12.41
CA LEU A 247 9.27 22.64 12.10
C LEU A 247 8.36 21.42 12.09
N VAL A 248 7.46 21.32 13.08
CA VAL A 248 6.54 20.19 13.20
C VAL A 248 5.66 20.09 11.96
N ASP A 249 4.99 21.19 11.61
CA ASP A 249 4.10 21.24 10.45
C ASP A 249 4.86 20.93 9.15
N ARG A 250 6.08 21.46 9.02
CA ARG A 250 6.87 21.23 7.82
C ARG A 250 7.37 19.78 7.70
N LEU A 251 7.78 19.15 8.80
CA LEU A 251 8.13 17.73 8.82
C LEU A 251 6.91 16.86 8.51
N ASN A 252 5.73 17.24 9.01
CA ASN A 252 4.49 16.55 8.69
C ASN A 252 4.19 16.61 7.19
N ASP A 253 4.31 17.80 6.59
CA ASP A 253 4.10 17.97 5.16
C ASP A 253 5.08 17.16 4.34
N LEU A 254 6.35 17.11 4.76
CA LEU A 254 7.41 16.35 4.10
C LEU A 254 7.14 14.84 4.16
N VAL A 255 6.87 14.30 5.35
CA VAL A 255 6.60 12.87 5.58
C VAL A 255 5.32 12.43 4.88
N LEU A 256 4.29 13.28 4.89
CA LEU A 256 2.97 12.96 4.32
C LEU A 256 2.82 13.39 2.86
N LYS A 257 3.85 14.01 2.25
CA LYS A 257 3.80 14.54 0.89
C LYS A 257 3.31 13.49 -0.11
N ASP A 258 3.83 12.27 0.06
CA ASP A 258 3.55 11.12 -0.80
C ASP A 258 2.61 10.10 -0.11
N CYS A 259 2.01 10.47 1.03
CA CYS A 259 0.94 9.70 1.63
C CYS A 259 -0.38 10.06 0.95
N PHE A 260 -0.98 9.05 0.32
CA PHE A 260 -2.26 9.14 -0.34
C PHE A 260 -3.38 8.67 0.59
N GLY A 261 -4.60 9.21 0.40
CA GLY A 261 -5.78 8.66 1.04
C GLY A 261 -6.01 7.22 0.58
N SER A 262 -6.62 6.40 1.42
CA SER A 262 -6.91 5.00 1.08
C SER A 262 -8.30 4.58 1.51
N ILE A 263 -8.83 3.59 0.81
CA ILE A 263 -10.03 2.85 1.19
C ILE A 263 -9.67 1.37 1.34
N ASN A 264 -10.03 0.80 2.48
CA ASN A 264 -9.91 -0.61 2.77
C ASN A 264 -11.31 -1.19 2.95
N VAL A 265 -11.59 -2.28 2.27
CA VAL A 265 -12.90 -2.95 2.32
C VAL A 265 -12.72 -4.33 2.91
N THR A 266 -13.55 -4.65 3.89
CA THR A 266 -13.66 -5.98 4.50
C THR A 266 -15.01 -6.55 4.15
N LYS A 267 -15.01 -7.76 3.59
CA LYS A 267 -16.19 -8.56 3.32
C LYS A 267 -16.34 -9.62 4.41
N LEU A 268 -17.51 -9.67 5.03
CA LEU A 268 -17.91 -10.75 5.95
C LEU A 268 -19.14 -11.49 5.42
N VAL A 269 -19.25 -12.76 5.79
CA VAL A 269 -20.39 -13.63 5.47
C VAL A 269 -20.90 -14.27 6.76
N HIS A 270 -22.20 -14.10 7.01
CA HIS A 270 -22.94 -14.70 8.11
C HIS A 270 -23.52 -16.04 7.67
N GLY A 271 -23.06 -17.12 8.27
CA GLY A 271 -23.61 -18.46 8.07
C GLY A 271 -24.97 -18.62 8.75
N GLU A 272 -25.72 -19.63 8.34
CA GLU A 272 -27.02 -19.97 8.94
C GLU A 272 -26.91 -20.40 10.41
N ASP A 273 -25.75 -20.89 10.82
CA ASP A 273 -25.43 -21.24 12.21
C ASP A 273 -25.05 -20.02 13.07
N GLY A 274 -25.09 -18.82 12.50
CA GLY A 274 -24.67 -17.58 13.13
C GLY A 274 -23.16 -17.37 13.17
N SER A 275 -22.37 -18.21 12.50
CA SER A 275 -20.94 -17.97 12.33
C SER A 275 -20.70 -16.76 11.41
N VAL A 276 -19.64 -16.01 11.67
CA VAL A 276 -19.21 -14.90 10.79
C VAL A 276 -17.81 -15.23 10.27
N THR A 277 -17.70 -15.33 8.95
CA THR A 277 -16.47 -15.72 8.26
C THR A 277 -16.04 -14.66 7.26
N PRO A 278 -14.74 -14.56 6.92
CA PRO A 278 -14.30 -13.68 5.84
C PRO A 278 -14.87 -14.14 4.49
N GLY A 279 -15.44 -13.21 3.71
CA GLY A 279 -15.87 -13.51 2.35
C GLY A 279 -14.70 -13.46 1.39
N LYS A 280 -14.03 -14.60 1.23
CA LYS A 280 -12.93 -14.81 0.29
C LYS A 280 -13.42 -14.83 -1.16
N ASP A 281 -12.54 -14.45 -2.09
CA ASP A 281 -12.75 -14.55 -3.54
C ASP A 281 -13.98 -13.77 -4.03
N TRP A 282 -14.30 -12.68 -3.34
CA TRP A 282 -15.44 -11.83 -3.63
C TRP A 282 -15.03 -10.67 -4.53
N ASN A 283 -15.75 -10.51 -5.65
CA ASN A 283 -15.46 -9.46 -6.61
C ASN A 283 -16.10 -8.12 -6.21
N PHE A 284 -15.35 -7.04 -6.34
CA PHE A 284 -15.80 -5.67 -6.11
C PHE A 284 -15.36 -4.75 -7.23
N ASP A 285 -16.24 -3.88 -7.71
CA ASP A 285 -15.86 -2.74 -8.53
C ASP A 285 -15.73 -1.50 -7.64
N THR A 286 -14.54 -0.89 -7.60
CA THR A 286 -14.31 0.40 -6.96
C THR A 286 -14.20 1.47 -8.05
N THR A 287 -15.02 2.51 -7.95
CA THR A 287 -15.09 3.62 -8.92
C THR A 287 -14.92 4.95 -8.21
N VAL A 288 -14.18 5.88 -8.81
CA VAL A 288 -14.10 7.27 -8.35
C VAL A 288 -15.28 8.05 -8.93
N ASP A 289 -16.09 8.65 -8.05
CA ASP A 289 -17.25 9.43 -8.44
C ASP A 289 -16.79 10.64 -9.28
N GLY A 290 -17.43 10.86 -10.42
CA GLY A 290 -17.03 11.90 -11.39
C GLY A 290 -15.98 11.45 -12.41
N GLY A 291 -15.49 10.20 -12.34
CA GLY A 291 -14.69 9.56 -13.39
C GLY A 291 -13.23 10.00 -13.48
N GLN A 292 -12.72 10.68 -12.45
CA GLN A 292 -11.29 11.01 -12.38
C GLN A 292 -10.47 9.72 -12.23
N ALA A 293 -9.40 9.58 -13.02
CA ALA A 293 -8.42 8.52 -12.83
C ALA A 293 -7.56 8.79 -11.60
N ALA A 294 -8.09 8.47 -10.42
CA ALA A 294 -7.44 8.72 -9.13
C ALA A 294 -7.11 7.44 -8.36
N ILE A 295 -7.55 6.25 -8.78
CA ILE A 295 -7.14 5.01 -8.13
C ILE A 295 -5.72 4.68 -8.57
N ILE A 296 -4.80 4.53 -7.61
CA ILE A 296 -3.44 4.07 -7.88
C ILE A 296 -3.49 2.57 -8.14
N ASP A 297 -3.09 2.18 -9.36
CA ASP A 297 -3.16 0.81 -9.86
C ASP A 297 -1.83 0.39 -10.50
N GLY A 298 -1.55 -0.91 -10.57
CA GLY A 298 -0.31 -1.48 -11.10
C GLY A 298 0.83 -1.63 -10.08
N GLU A 299 1.69 -2.63 -10.30
CA GLU A 299 2.76 -3.04 -9.37
C GLU A 299 3.80 -1.95 -9.08
N ASP A 300 3.98 -1.00 -10.01
CA ASP A 300 4.93 0.10 -9.86
C ASP A 300 4.34 1.34 -9.18
N GLY A 301 3.05 1.32 -8.83
CA GLY A 301 2.34 2.43 -8.20
C GLY A 301 2.16 3.66 -9.09
N LYS A 302 2.32 3.51 -10.42
CA LYS A 302 2.21 4.62 -11.38
C LYS A 302 0.98 4.55 -12.28
N GLY A 303 0.23 3.46 -12.30
CA GLY A 303 -1.05 3.41 -13.01
C GLY A 303 -2.10 4.26 -12.30
N ARG A 304 -2.94 4.93 -13.08
CA ARG A 304 -4.08 5.69 -12.59
C ARG A 304 -5.33 5.20 -13.31
N ALA A 305 -6.32 4.75 -12.54
CA ALA A 305 -7.58 4.24 -13.05
C ALA A 305 -8.77 4.99 -12.43
N ALA A 306 -9.84 5.16 -13.21
CA ALA A 306 -11.11 5.70 -12.70
C ALA A 306 -11.98 4.62 -12.05
N GLN A 307 -11.77 3.37 -12.45
CA GLN A 307 -12.46 2.19 -11.96
C GLN A 307 -11.50 0.99 -11.98
N VAL A 308 -11.59 0.14 -10.97
CA VAL A 308 -10.84 -1.11 -10.85
C VAL A 308 -11.77 -2.20 -10.32
N THR A 309 -11.48 -3.45 -10.68
CA THR A 309 -12.12 -4.63 -10.08
C THR A 309 -11.11 -5.34 -9.18
N ASP A 310 -11.56 -5.65 -7.98
CA ASP A 310 -10.80 -6.23 -6.89
C ASP A 310 -11.39 -7.56 -6.45
N VAL A 311 -10.52 -8.45 -5.95
CA VAL A 311 -10.92 -9.73 -5.35
C VAL A 311 -10.43 -9.75 -3.92
N THR A 312 -11.31 -10.07 -2.97
CA THR A 312 -10.92 -10.19 -1.57
C THR A 312 -9.98 -11.38 -1.33
N GLY A 313 -8.99 -11.18 -0.46
CA GLY A 313 -8.07 -12.25 -0.05
C GLY A 313 -8.68 -13.25 0.93
N GLU A 314 -7.85 -14.16 1.46
CA GLU A 314 -8.24 -15.16 2.48
C GLU A 314 -8.84 -14.53 3.76
N ASP A 315 -8.45 -13.31 4.09
CA ASP A 315 -8.95 -12.55 5.23
C ASP A 315 -10.19 -11.70 4.90
N GLY A 316 -10.73 -11.86 3.68
CA GLY A 316 -11.91 -11.14 3.20
C GLY A 316 -11.64 -9.67 2.88
N ARG A 317 -10.38 -9.27 2.68
CA ARG A 317 -10.01 -7.85 2.52
C ARG A 317 -9.38 -7.55 1.17
N TYR A 318 -9.57 -6.30 0.74
CA TYR A 318 -8.74 -5.63 -0.25
C TYR A 318 -8.62 -4.15 0.10
N GLY A 319 -7.71 -3.43 -0.55
CA GLY A 319 -7.54 -2.00 -0.33
C GLY A 319 -6.98 -1.28 -1.55
N ARG A 320 -7.28 0.02 -1.63
CA ARG A 320 -6.84 0.92 -2.70
C ARG A 320 -6.35 2.24 -2.15
N SER A 321 -5.29 2.76 -2.76
CA SER A 321 -4.79 4.12 -2.53
C SER A 321 -5.30 5.05 -3.63
N LEU A 322 -5.56 6.31 -3.27
CA LEU A 322 -6.11 7.32 -4.16
C LEU A 322 -5.10 8.45 -4.38
N ASP A 323 -4.73 8.71 -5.63
CA ASP A 323 -3.90 9.83 -6.04
C ASP A 323 -4.62 11.15 -5.71
N GLN A 324 -4.15 11.79 -4.65
CA GLN A 324 -4.66 13.05 -4.13
C GLN A 324 -3.58 14.14 -4.21
N GLN A 325 -2.68 14.09 -5.21
CA GLN A 325 -1.63 15.11 -5.39
C GLN A 325 -2.17 16.54 -5.52
N ASN A 326 -3.44 16.69 -5.93
CA ASN A 326 -4.14 17.97 -5.99
C ASN A 326 -4.54 18.54 -4.61
N GLY A 327 -4.27 17.83 -3.51
CA GLY A 327 -4.62 18.24 -2.15
C GLY A 327 -6.09 18.04 -1.79
N GLN A 328 -6.87 17.29 -2.57
CA GLN A 328 -8.31 17.12 -2.39
C GLN A 328 -8.68 15.68 -2.04
N GLY A 329 -9.78 15.53 -1.30
CA GLY A 329 -10.42 14.22 -1.08
C GLY A 329 -11.09 13.70 -2.35
N GLN A 330 -11.48 12.44 -2.34
CA GLN A 330 -12.16 11.77 -3.45
C GLN A 330 -13.41 11.07 -2.92
N SER A 331 -14.50 11.13 -3.68
CA SER A 331 -15.70 10.33 -3.41
C SER A 331 -15.59 9.04 -4.21
N VAL A 332 -15.85 7.90 -3.56
CA VAL A 332 -15.74 6.58 -4.19
C VAL A 332 -17.01 5.77 -4.01
N THR A 333 -17.36 5.00 -5.03
CA THR A 333 -18.44 4.03 -5.02
C THR A 333 -17.84 2.62 -5.12
N VAL A 334 -18.20 1.75 -4.19
CA VAL A 334 -17.79 0.36 -4.11
C VAL A 334 -19.04 -0.51 -4.28
N VAL A 335 -19.09 -1.33 -5.32
CA VAL A 335 -20.17 -2.30 -5.55
C VAL A 335 -19.61 -3.71 -5.55
N GLU A 336 -20.26 -4.61 -4.83
CA GLU A 336 -19.92 -6.03 -4.88
C GLU A 336 -20.56 -6.69 -6.10
N HIS A 337 -20.05 -7.83 -6.53
CA HIS A 337 -20.79 -8.72 -7.43
C HIS A 337 -21.39 -9.82 -6.56
N GLN A 338 -22.73 -9.86 -6.48
CA GLN A 338 -23.42 -10.80 -5.60
C GLN A 338 -23.11 -12.24 -6.02
N GLN A 339 -22.77 -13.08 -5.04
CA GLN A 339 -22.54 -14.51 -5.27
C GLN A 339 -23.83 -15.31 -5.06
N PRO A 340 -24.03 -16.41 -5.80
CA PRO A 340 -25.05 -17.41 -5.51
C PRO A 340 -25.13 -17.79 -4.02
N GLY A 341 -26.36 -17.99 -3.52
CA GLY A 341 -26.58 -18.41 -2.13
C GLY A 341 -26.30 -17.32 -1.09
N HIS A 342 -26.18 -16.05 -1.51
CA HIS A 342 -25.93 -14.95 -0.59
C HIS A 342 -26.83 -13.75 -0.88
N LYS A 343 -27.11 -12.97 0.17
CA LYS A 343 -27.80 -11.67 0.07
C LYS A 343 -27.08 -10.65 0.93
N LEU A 344 -27.16 -9.38 0.55
CA LEU A 344 -26.64 -8.29 1.39
C LEU A 344 -27.31 -8.30 2.78
N HIS A 345 -26.48 -8.28 3.82
CA HIS A 345 -26.89 -8.07 5.20
C HIS A 345 -26.79 -6.57 5.52
N LYS A 346 -27.94 -5.89 5.63
CA LYS A 346 -27.95 -4.46 5.99
C LYS A 346 -27.62 -4.28 7.46
N GLN A 347 -26.61 -3.45 7.74
CA GLN A 347 -26.20 -3.07 9.10
C GLN A 347 -27.04 -1.88 9.56
N GLY A 348 -28.27 -2.17 10.01
CA GLY A 348 -29.29 -1.15 10.25
C GLY A 348 -29.91 -0.69 8.94
N ASP A 349 -29.80 0.61 8.63
CA ASP A 349 -30.23 1.19 7.36
C ASP A 349 -29.11 1.29 6.31
N LYS A 350 -27.89 0.85 6.64
CA LYS A 350 -26.70 0.98 5.77
C LYS A 350 -26.30 -0.34 5.13
N ASN A 351 -25.82 -0.27 3.88
CA ASN A 351 -25.25 -1.41 3.18
C ASN A 351 -23.83 -1.74 3.68
N ALA A 352 -23.11 -0.75 4.21
CA ALA A 352 -21.81 -0.92 4.83
C ALA A 352 -21.61 0.05 5.99
N VAL A 353 -20.74 -0.31 6.93
CA VAL A 353 -20.29 0.58 8.01
C VAL A 353 -18.85 0.98 7.75
N CYS A 354 -18.62 2.29 7.66
CA CYS A 354 -17.32 2.85 7.36
C CYS A 354 -16.81 3.76 8.47
N THR A 355 -15.53 3.66 8.81
CA THR A 355 -14.83 4.59 9.69
C THR A 355 -13.71 5.29 8.93
N THR A 356 -13.54 6.57 9.20
CA THR A 356 -12.50 7.40 8.60
C THR A 356 -11.51 7.80 9.67
N ARG A 357 -10.24 7.47 9.46
CA ARG A 357 -9.11 7.94 10.25
C ARG A 357 -8.43 9.08 9.52
N VAL A 358 -8.50 10.28 10.11
CA VAL A 358 -7.91 11.51 9.57
C VAL A 358 -7.05 12.17 10.63
N ARG A 359 -6.07 12.95 10.17
CA ARG A 359 -5.24 13.75 11.05
C ARG A 359 -5.93 15.08 11.36
N GLU A 360 -6.15 15.36 12.62
CA GLU A 360 -6.66 16.65 13.11
C GLU A 360 -5.62 17.29 14.02
N GLY A 361 -4.89 18.28 13.48
CA GLY A 361 -3.73 18.85 14.15
C GLY A 361 -2.61 17.82 14.32
N ASN A 362 -2.19 17.56 15.56
CA ASN A 362 -1.12 16.61 15.89
C ASN A 362 -1.59 15.21 16.28
N SER A 363 -2.88 14.91 16.21
CA SER A 363 -3.42 13.59 16.53
C SER A 363 -4.21 12.98 15.38
N TRP A 364 -4.14 11.66 15.29
CA TRP A 364 -5.02 10.88 14.43
C TRP A 364 -6.33 10.62 15.16
N LYS A 365 -7.46 10.95 14.52
CA LYS A 365 -8.79 10.65 15.04
C LYS A 365 -9.53 9.75 14.09
N THR A 366 -10.29 8.82 14.67
CA THR A 366 -11.21 7.95 13.94
C THR A 366 -12.63 8.42 14.21
N LYS A 367 -13.42 8.54 13.16
CA LYS A 367 -14.84 8.90 13.22
C LYS A 367 -15.65 8.01 12.28
N ASP A 368 -16.94 7.89 12.54
CA ASP A 368 -17.85 7.23 11.61
C ASP A 368 -17.98 8.07 10.33
N SER A 369 -18.15 7.36 9.21
CA SER A 369 -18.30 7.98 7.89
C SER A 369 -19.75 7.89 7.45
N GLU A 370 -20.23 8.92 6.76
CA GLU A 370 -21.51 8.84 6.06
C GLU A 370 -21.37 7.90 4.86
N VAL A 371 -22.39 7.07 4.67
CA VAL A 371 -22.42 6.03 3.65
C VAL A 371 -23.65 6.23 2.79
N ARG A 372 -23.47 6.21 1.47
CA ARG A 372 -24.54 6.29 0.47
C ARG A 372 -24.85 4.88 -0.01
N ASN A 373 -26.05 4.36 0.24
CA ASN A 373 -26.39 3.00 -0.20
C ASN A 373 -26.52 2.90 -1.73
N ILE A 374 -25.97 1.83 -2.29
CA ILE A 374 -26.26 1.39 -3.65
C ILE A 374 -27.10 0.11 -3.54
N ASP A 375 -28.41 0.26 -3.75
CA ASP A 375 -29.39 -0.82 -3.62
C ASP A 375 -29.68 -1.46 -4.99
N ASP A 376 -28.74 -2.27 -5.46
CA ASP A 376 -28.90 -3.15 -6.62
C ASP A 376 -28.89 -4.61 -6.15
N ALA A 377 -29.79 -5.44 -6.70
CA ALA A 377 -29.93 -6.83 -6.26
C ALA A 377 -28.71 -7.70 -6.63
N GLN A 378 -28.10 -7.43 -7.78
CA GLN A 378 -26.93 -8.16 -8.27
C GLN A 378 -25.62 -7.46 -7.93
N LYS A 379 -25.64 -6.13 -7.79
CA LYS A 379 -24.47 -5.32 -7.46
C LYS A 379 -24.67 -4.38 -6.27
N PRO A 380 -25.07 -4.88 -5.09
CA PRO A 380 -25.25 -4.02 -3.94
C PRO A 380 -23.92 -3.41 -3.52
N GLY A 381 -23.98 -2.24 -2.89
CA GLY A 381 -22.76 -1.55 -2.52
C GLY A 381 -22.99 -0.28 -1.73
N PHE A 382 -21.96 0.55 -1.71
CA PHE A 382 -21.96 1.81 -0.98
C PHE A 382 -21.04 2.85 -1.61
N GLY A 383 -21.39 4.12 -1.44
CA GLY A 383 -20.53 5.27 -1.68
C GLY A 383 -20.02 5.88 -0.37
N VAL A 384 -18.77 6.33 -0.36
CA VAL A 384 -18.13 6.98 0.79
C VAL A 384 -17.13 8.04 0.32
N ASP A 385 -16.92 9.07 1.13
CA ASP A 385 -15.91 10.09 0.85
C ASP A 385 -14.60 9.73 1.55
N VAL A 386 -13.51 9.71 0.80
CA VAL A 386 -12.13 9.52 1.28
C VAL A 386 -11.47 10.89 1.37
N PRO A 387 -11.33 11.49 2.57
CA PRO A 387 -10.73 12.82 2.71
C PRO A 387 -9.27 12.83 2.26
N PHE A 388 -8.72 14.03 2.05
CA PHE A 388 -7.29 14.20 1.76
C PHE A 388 -6.44 13.53 2.86
N ARG A 389 -5.59 12.57 2.49
CA ARG A 389 -4.76 11.74 3.39
C ARG A 389 -5.55 10.93 4.44
N GLY A 390 -6.84 10.75 4.23
CA GLY A 390 -7.71 9.96 5.10
C GLY A 390 -7.60 8.47 4.80
N ILE A 391 -7.68 7.65 5.85
CA ILE A 391 -7.76 6.19 5.74
C ILE A 391 -9.20 5.80 6.07
N VAL A 392 -9.93 5.30 5.08
CA VAL A 392 -11.31 4.83 5.25
C VAL A 392 -11.30 3.31 5.34
N ASN A 393 -11.92 2.74 6.38
CA ASN A 393 -12.11 1.30 6.53
C ASN A 393 -13.60 1.01 6.54
N CYS A 394 -14.07 0.19 5.61
CA CYS A 394 -15.46 -0.17 5.44
C CYS A 394 -15.66 -1.67 5.59
N THR A 395 -16.76 -2.06 6.25
CA THR A 395 -17.21 -3.45 6.33
C THR A 395 -18.55 -3.58 5.64
N ILE A 396 -18.62 -4.48 4.64
CA ILE A 396 -19.84 -4.90 3.96
C ILE A 396 -20.07 -6.39 4.27
N GLU A 397 -21.32 -6.76 4.53
CA GLU A 397 -21.66 -8.08 5.07
C GLU A 397 -22.78 -8.72 4.27
N ASN A 398 -22.72 -10.04 4.07
CA ASN A 398 -23.82 -10.81 3.48
C ASN A 398 -24.27 -11.94 4.41
N ASP A 399 -25.53 -12.31 4.30
CA ASP A 399 -26.05 -13.55 4.85
C ASP A 399 -25.94 -14.65 3.79
N THR A 400 -25.50 -15.83 4.21
CA THR A 400 -25.77 -17.06 3.47
C THR A 400 -27.26 -17.33 3.52
N VAL A 401 -27.83 -17.59 2.35
CA VAL A 401 -29.23 -17.94 2.18
C VAL A 401 -29.29 -19.39 1.73
N SER A 402 -29.95 -20.23 2.53
CA SER A 402 -30.39 -21.55 2.10
C SER A 402 -31.37 -21.39 0.94
N VAL A 403 -30.86 -21.52 -0.28
CA VAL A 403 -31.70 -21.53 -1.49
C VAL A 403 -32.17 -22.97 -1.69
N LYS A 404 -33.13 -23.44 -0.89
CA LYS A 404 -33.65 -24.80 -1.01
C LYS A 404 -34.73 -24.91 -2.09
N ILE A 405 -34.76 -26.04 -2.80
CA ILE A 405 -35.80 -26.34 -3.78
C ILE A 405 -36.49 -27.66 -3.45
N ASP A 406 -37.80 -27.70 -3.65
CA ASP A 406 -38.61 -28.89 -3.54
C ASP A 406 -38.89 -29.45 -4.93
N LEU A 407 -38.94 -30.78 -5.03
CA LEU A 407 -39.14 -31.49 -6.28
C LEU A 407 -40.37 -32.39 -6.22
N SER A 408 -41.26 -32.23 -7.19
CA SER A 408 -42.27 -33.22 -7.55
C SER A 408 -41.99 -33.78 -8.94
N VAL A 409 -42.36 -35.04 -9.15
CA VAL A 409 -42.25 -35.71 -10.44
C VAL A 409 -43.64 -36.09 -10.92
N GLU A 410 -43.98 -35.68 -12.14
CA GLU A 410 -45.22 -36.04 -12.82
C GLU A 410 -44.93 -36.95 -14.00
N LYS A 411 -45.54 -38.14 -14.02
CA LYS A 411 -45.45 -39.01 -15.19
C LYS A 411 -46.50 -38.62 -16.21
N VAL A 412 -46.10 -38.46 -17.47
CA VAL A 412 -47.01 -38.10 -18.57
C VAL A 412 -46.83 -39.01 -19.79
N SER A 413 -47.80 -39.06 -20.69
CA SER A 413 -47.65 -39.78 -21.97
C SER A 413 -46.76 -39.00 -22.96
N PHE A 414 -45.93 -39.72 -23.73
CA PHE A 414 -45.11 -39.17 -24.82
C PHE A 414 -45.95 -38.96 -26.09
N ASP A 415 -46.96 -38.09 -26.01
CA ASP A 415 -47.87 -37.72 -27.10
C ASP A 415 -47.85 -36.21 -27.35
N ASP A 416 -48.37 -35.75 -28.50
CA ASP A 416 -48.55 -34.31 -28.81
C ASP A 416 -49.37 -33.55 -27.74
N LYS A 417 -50.14 -34.29 -26.92
CA LYS A 417 -50.86 -33.79 -25.75
C LYS A 417 -50.56 -34.71 -24.56
N PRO A 418 -49.53 -34.40 -23.76
CA PRO A 418 -49.15 -35.22 -22.62
C PRO A 418 -50.34 -35.38 -21.66
N GLN A 419 -50.67 -36.62 -21.30
CA GLN A 419 -51.67 -36.92 -20.26
C GLN A 419 -51.01 -37.52 -19.02
N PRO A 420 -51.43 -37.15 -17.80
CA PRO A 420 -50.91 -37.74 -16.56
C PRO A 420 -51.06 -39.26 -16.52
N LEU A 421 -50.07 -39.97 -15.97
CA LEU A 421 -50.01 -41.44 -15.91
C LEU A 421 -49.76 -41.94 -14.49
N GLU A 422 -50.78 -42.51 -13.85
CA GLU A 422 -50.65 -43.00 -12.48
C GLU A 422 -49.85 -44.32 -12.37
N GLY A 423 -49.17 -44.47 -11.22
CA GLY A 423 -48.53 -45.72 -10.81
C GLY A 423 -47.03 -45.80 -11.10
N ALA A 424 -46.39 -44.68 -11.43
CA ALA A 424 -44.93 -44.59 -11.49
C ALA A 424 -44.30 -44.40 -10.11
N GLU A 425 -43.15 -45.03 -9.88
CA GLU A 425 -42.31 -44.84 -8.69
C GLU A 425 -40.88 -44.52 -9.11
N PHE A 426 -40.26 -43.55 -8.45
CA PHE A 426 -38.89 -43.13 -8.67
C PHE A 426 -38.10 -43.16 -7.37
N THR A 427 -36.80 -43.43 -7.46
CA THR A 427 -35.84 -43.24 -6.39
C THR A 427 -34.94 -42.05 -6.72
N LEU A 428 -34.82 -41.12 -5.78
CA LEU A 428 -33.91 -40.00 -5.84
C LEU A 428 -32.69 -40.28 -4.95
N ASN A 429 -31.50 -40.20 -5.56
CA ASN A 429 -30.23 -40.29 -4.85
C ASN A 429 -29.44 -39.00 -5.01
N LYS A 430 -28.69 -38.62 -3.99
CA LYS A 430 -27.63 -37.62 -4.06
C LYS A 430 -26.33 -38.32 -4.47
N VAL A 431 -25.60 -37.73 -5.40
CA VAL A 431 -24.41 -38.35 -6.01
C VAL A 431 -23.16 -37.57 -5.64
N ASP A 432 -22.15 -38.27 -5.11
CA ASP A 432 -20.81 -37.75 -4.88
C ASP A 432 -19.79 -38.75 -5.42
N GLY A 433 -19.20 -38.45 -6.58
CA GLY A 433 -18.37 -39.40 -7.33
C GLY A 433 -19.14 -40.69 -7.66
N ASP A 434 -18.67 -41.82 -7.11
CA ASP A 434 -19.34 -43.13 -7.23
C ASP A 434 -20.32 -43.43 -6.08
N ASN A 435 -20.42 -42.57 -5.07
CA ASN A 435 -21.34 -42.77 -3.96
C ASN A 435 -22.76 -42.30 -4.32
N ARG A 436 -23.77 -43.09 -3.94
CA ARG A 436 -25.19 -42.75 -4.07
C ARG A 436 -25.83 -42.79 -2.68
N GLU A 437 -26.20 -41.62 -2.17
CA GLU A 437 -26.93 -41.48 -0.91
C GLU A 437 -28.43 -41.39 -1.21
N TYR A 438 -29.23 -42.27 -0.61
CA TYR A 438 -30.68 -42.29 -0.80
C TYR A 438 -31.32 -41.03 -0.18
N VAL A 439 -32.02 -40.25 -1.00
CA VAL A 439 -32.75 -39.04 -0.57
C VAL A 439 -34.22 -39.36 -0.31
N GLY A 440 -34.85 -40.12 -1.19
CA GLY A 440 -36.26 -40.45 -1.06
C GLY A 440 -36.83 -41.21 -2.25
N THR A 441 -38.07 -41.67 -2.09
CA THR A 441 -38.87 -42.28 -3.15
C THR A 441 -39.98 -41.32 -3.52
N ILE A 442 -40.16 -41.07 -4.82
CA ILE A 442 -41.19 -40.19 -5.36
C ILE A 442 -42.24 -41.06 -6.04
N ARG A 443 -43.49 -40.97 -5.57
CA ARG A 443 -44.64 -41.57 -6.25
C ARG A 443 -45.40 -40.50 -7.00
N ASP A 444 -45.77 -40.83 -8.24
CA ASP A 444 -46.57 -39.96 -9.10
C ASP A 444 -47.86 -39.51 -8.39
N GLY A 445 -48.16 -38.21 -8.48
CA GLY A 445 -49.36 -37.60 -7.91
C GLY A 445 -49.40 -37.42 -6.38
N GLU A 446 -48.44 -37.94 -5.60
CA GLU A 446 -48.53 -37.96 -4.14
C GLU A 446 -47.30 -37.47 -3.36
N THR A 447 -46.09 -37.48 -3.92
CA THR A 447 -44.87 -37.19 -3.15
C THR A 447 -44.10 -35.96 -3.63
N ARG A 448 -43.91 -34.99 -2.74
CA ARG A 448 -42.96 -33.87 -2.87
C ARG A 448 -41.73 -34.17 -2.02
N ILE A 449 -40.55 -34.08 -2.61
CA ILE A 449 -39.29 -34.13 -1.89
C ILE A 449 -38.92 -32.72 -1.51
N PHE A 450 -38.63 -32.51 -0.23
CA PHE A 450 -38.35 -31.19 0.32
C PHE A 450 -36.85 -30.95 0.43
N ASP A 451 -36.48 -29.67 0.44
CA ASP A 451 -35.17 -29.20 0.92
C ASP A 451 -33.97 -29.70 0.11
N LEU A 452 -34.10 -29.90 -1.20
CA LEU A 452 -32.95 -30.19 -2.06
C LEU A 452 -32.03 -28.97 -2.13
N GLN A 453 -30.72 -29.22 -2.01
CA GLN A 453 -29.71 -28.19 -1.78
C GLN A 453 -28.93 -27.88 -3.07
N PRO A 454 -28.70 -26.60 -3.39
CA PRO A 454 -27.85 -26.19 -4.51
C PRO A 454 -26.43 -26.70 -4.39
N GLY A 455 -25.75 -26.81 -5.53
CA GLY A 455 -24.37 -27.31 -5.61
C GLY A 455 -24.24 -28.83 -5.44
N ASN A 456 -25.34 -29.55 -5.28
CA ASN A 456 -25.35 -31.02 -5.25
C ASN A 456 -25.86 -31.61 -6.56
N ARG A 457 -25.29 -32.78 -6.90
CA ARG A 457 -25.69 -33.60 -8.04
C ARG A 457 -26.67 -34.67 -7.59
N TYR A 458 -27.72 -34.90 -8.38
CA TYR A 458 -28.77 -35.86 -8.09
C TYR A 458 -28.98 -36.84 -9.24
N GLU A 459 -29.44 -38.04 -8.88
CA GLU A 459 -29.80 -39.14 -9.77
C GLU A 459 -31.25 -39.54 -9.50
N LEU A 460 -32.11 -39.39 -10.50
CA LEU A 460 -33.49 -39.86 -10.49
C LEU A 460 -33.59 -41.17 -11.29
N VAL A 461 -33.99 -42.24 -10.62
CA VAL A 461 -34.14 -43.58 -11.21
C VAL A 461 -35.60 -43.97 -11.19
N GLU A 462 -36.20 -44.24 -12.35
CA GLU A 462 -37.53 -44.85 -12.38
C GLU A 462 -37.42 -46.32 -11.96
N THR A 463 -38.08 -46.68 -10.86
CA THR A 463 -38.08 -48.04 -10.30
C THR A 463 -39.33 -48.82 -10.67
N GLN A 464 -40.42 -48.12 -10.98
CA GLN A 464 -41.67 -48.70 -11.43
C GLN A 464 -42.31 -47.80 -12.49
N ALA A 465 -42.63 -48.37 -13.65
CA ALA A 465 -43.36 -47.68 -14.71
C ALA A 465 -44.88 -47.89 -14.56
N PRO A 466 -45.71 -46.97 -15.08
CA PRO A 466 -47.15 -47.17 -15.18
C PRO A 466 -47.54 -48.44 -15.96
N SER A 467 -48.71 -48.99 -15.64
CA SER A 467 -49.21 -50.20 -16.33
C SER A 467 -49.38 -49.94 -17.83
N GLY A 468 -48.72 -50.77 -18.66
CA GLY A 468 -48.78 -50.65 -20.11
C GLY A 468 -47.73 -49.72 -20.73
N TYR A 469 -46.80 -49.17 -19.94
CA TYR A 469 -45.71 -48.30 -20.40
C TYR A 469 -44.32 -48.93 -20.20
N GLN A 470 -43.28 -48.29 -20.75
CA GLN A 470 -41.92 -48.80 -20.75
C GLN A 470 -41.06 -48.11 -19.69
N LEU A 471 -40.55 -48.88 -18.73
CA LEU A 471 -39.58 -48.39 -17.75
C LEU A 471 -38.39 -47.69 -18.42
N LEU A 472 -38.07 -46.48 -17.96
CA LEU A 472 -36.90 -45.74 -18.40
C LEU A 472 -35.64 -46.59 -18.25
N SER A 473 -34.92 -46.74 -19.36
CA SER A 473 -33.74 -47.61 -19.41
C SER A 473 -32.48 -47.00 -18.80
N ARG A 474 -32.53 -45.74 -18.37
CA ARG A 474 -31.39 -44.98 -17.86
C ARG A 474 -31.82 -44.00 -16.76
N PRO A 475 -30.94 -43.72 -15.79
CA PRO A 475 -31.16 -42.67 -14.82
C PRO A 475 -31.10 -41.27 -15.45
N ILE A 476 -31.75 -40.32 -14.80
CA ILE A 476 -31.70 -38.90 -15.12
C ILE A 476 -30.77 -38.23 -14.11
N TYR A 477 -29.72 -37.59 -14.59
CA TYR A 477 -28.81 -36.81 -13.75
C TYR A 477 -29.13 -35.33 -13.87
N PHE A 478 -29.16 -34.63 -12.74
CA PHE A 478 -29.40 -33.19 -12.71
C PHE A 478 -28.67 -32.54 -11.53
N ASN A 479 -28.43 -31.24 -11.65
CA ASN A 479 -27.87 -30.39 -10.61
C ASN A 479 -28.91 -29.35 -10.19
N ILE A 480 -28.78 -28.86 -8.96
CA ILE A 480 -29.50 -27.66 -8.51
C ILE A 480 -28.50 -26.52 -8.52
N ASP A 481 -28.71 -25.58 -9.43
CA ASP A 481 -27.92 -24.36 -9.55
C ASP A 481 -28.71 -23.17 -9.02
N VAL A 482 -28.04 -22.02 -8.92
CA VAL A 482 -28.70 -20.74 -8.60
C VAL A 482 -28.68 -19.90 -9.87
N GLY A 483 -29.86 -19.64 -10.44
CA GLY A 483 -30.03 -18.86 -11.66
C GLY A 483 -29.70 -17.37 -11.49
N GLU A 484 -29.70 -16.63 -12.59
CA GLU A 484 -29.31 -15.20 -12.65
C GLU A 484 -30.18 -14.29 -11.75
N SER A 485 -31.38 -14.73 -11.38
CA SER A 485 -32.26 -14.02 -10.43
C SER A 485 -32.03 -14.38 -8.95
N GLY A 486 -31.03 -15.20 -8.63
CA GLY A 486 -30.76 -15.67 -7.27
C GLY A 486 -31.73 -16.76 -6.77
N LYS A 487 -32.47 -17.40 -7.68
CA LYS A 487 -33.42 -18.49 -7.39
C LYS A 487 -32.80 -19.86 -7.70
N PRO A 488 -33.20 -20.94 -7.01
CA PRO A 488 -32.70 -22.27 -7.35
C PRO A 488 -33.34 -22.76 -8.65
N GLU A 489 -32.56 -23.41 -9.51
CA GLU A 489 -33.00 -23.96 -10.78
C GLU A 489 -32.50 -25.40 -10.95
N ILE A 490 -33.35 -26.28 -11.50
CA ILE A 490 -32.96 -27.66 -11.84
C ILE A 490 -32.35 -27.68 -13.25
N VAL A 491 -31.09 -28.08 -13.33
CA VAL A 491 -30.34 -28.19 -14.59
C VAL A 491 -30.08 -29.65 -14.91
N ILE A 492 -30.71 -30.16 -15.97
CA ILE A 492 -30.52 -31.55 -16.45
C ILE A 492 -29.15 -31.68 -17.12
N GLU A 493 -28.35 -32.65 -16.68
CA GLU A 493 -27.05 -32.96 -17.30
C GLU A 493 -27.26 -33.50 -18.72
N GLY A 494 -26.63 -32.89 -19.72
CA GLY A 494 -26.80 -33.25 -21.13
C GLY A 494 -28.04 -32.64 -21.82
N GLY A 495 -28.92 -31.96 -21.06
CA GLY A 495 -30.02 -31.17 -21.59
C GLY A 495 -31.07 -31.94 -22.40
N LYS A 496 -31.91 -31.19 -23.15
CA LYS A 496 -33.03 -31.74 -23.95
C LYS A 496 -32.58 -32.67 -25.09
N ASP A 497 -31.35 -32.53 -25.58
CA ASP A 497 -30.82 -33.42 -26.63
C ASP A 497 -30.58 -34.83 -26.08
N GLN A 498 -30.09 -34.92 -24.85
CA GLN A 498 -29.89 -36.19 -24.18
C GLN A 498 -31.21 -36.72 -23.62
N TYR A 499 -32.07 -35.87 -23.05
CA TYR A 499 -33.31 -36.24 -22.37
C TYR A 499 -34.54 -35.50 -22.95
N PRO A 500 -34.96 -35.81 -24.20
CA PRO A 500 -36.12 -35.19 -24.82
C PRO A 500 -37.45 -35.51 -24.11
N GLU A 501 -37.48 -36.58 -23.31
CA GLU A 501 -38.62 -37.01 -22.50
C GLU A 501 -38.82 -36.19 -21.21
N ILE A 502 -37.94 -35.23 -20.90
CA ILE A 502 -37.97 -34.45 -19.65
C ILE A 502 -38.31 -32.98 -19.92
N SER A 503 -39.23 -32.44 -19.12
CA SER A 503 -39.45 -31.00 -19.03
C SER A 503 -39.59 -30.55 -17.58
N ILE A 504 -38.92 -29.45 -17.23
CA ILE A 504 -39.03 -28.81 -15.92
C ILE A 504 -40.00 -27.64 -16.02
N GLN A 505 -40.92 -27.57 -15.07
CA GLN A 505 -41.85 -26.45 -14.90
C GLN A 505 -41.70 -25.89 -13.49
N GLU A 506 -41.68 -24.57 -13.38
CA GLU A 506 -41.82 -23.91 -12.08
C GLU A 506 -43.27 -23.99 -11.62
N ASP A 507 -43.50 -24.20 -10.33
CA ASP A 507 -44.85 -24.07 -9.78
C ASP A 507 -45.25 -22.60 -9.70
N GLU A 508 -46.31 -22.22 -10.41
CA GLU A 508 -46.84 -20.85 -10.41
C GLU A 508 -47.24 -20.34 -9.01
N LYS A 509 -47.49 -21.26 -8.06
CA LYS A 509 -47.92 -20.93 -6.68
C LYS A 509 -46.79 -20.95 -5.66
N ASP A 510 -45.65 -21.53 -5.99
CA ASP A 510 -44.52 -21.70 -5.08
C ASP A 510 -43.18 -21.66 -5.83
N ALA A 511 -42.47 -20.53 -5.72
CA ALA A 511 -41.22 -20.30 -6.43
C ALA A 511 -40.05 -21.20 -5.99
N ASN A 512 -40.18 -21.91 -4.85
CA ASN A 512 -39.18 -22.88 -4.40
C ASN A 512 -39.61 -24.31 -4.74
N HIS A 513 -40.63 -24.50 -5.58
CA HIS A 513 -41.10 -25.81 -6.03
C HIS A 513 -40.93 -25.96 -7.54
N SER A 514 -40.28 -27.05 -7.94
CA SER A 514 -40.18 -27.46 -9.34
C SER A 514 -40.90 -28.78 -9.58
N VAL A 515 -41.59 -28.85 -10.72
CA VAL A 515 -42.24 -30.05 -11.22
C VAL A 515 -41.45 -30.57 -12.41
N MET A 516 -40.88 -31.77 -12.26
CA MET A 516 -40.21 -32.49 -13.34
C MET A 516 -41.22 -33.42 -14.01
N GLN A 517 -41.61 -33.11 -15.24
CA GLN A 517 -42.44 -34.00 -16.05
C GLN A 517 -41.57 -35.00 -16.79
N VAL A 518 -41.94 -36.28 -16.68
CA VAL A 518 -41.22 -37.42 -17.25
C VAL A 518 -42.15 -38.16 -18.21
N ALA A 519 -41.96 -37.99 -19.50
CA ALA A 519 -42.81 -38.58 -20.53
C ALA A 519 -42.52 -40.08 -20.76
N ASP A 520 -43.55 -40.90 -20.95
CA ASP A 520 -43.45 -42.36 -21.16
C ASP A 520 -44.00 -42.83 -22.51
N ILE A 521 -43.44 -43.92 -23.02
CA ILE A 521 -43.86 -44.57 -24.27
C ILE A 521 -44.59 -45.88 -23.94
N ARG A 522 -45.71 -46.14 -24.61
CA ARG A 522 -46.48 -47.37 -24.41
C ARG A 522 -45.68 -48.61 -24.81
N LYS A 523 -45.82 -49.67 -24.04
CA LYS A 523 -45.17 -50.96 -24.28
C LYS A 523 -45.68 -51.57 -25.60
N GLY A 524 -44.82 -51.58 -26.62
CA GLY A 524 -45.13 -52.10 -27.96
C GLY A 524 -45.11 -51.03 -29.05
N ASP A 525 -45.15 -49.75 -28.67
CA ASP A 525 -44.88 -48.65 -29.59
C ASP A 525 -43.36 -48.47 -29.67
N LEU A 526 -42.79 -48.73 -30.85
CA LEU A 526 -41.40 -48.38 -31.12
C LEU A 526 -41.29 -46.84 -31.14
N PRO A 527 -40.30 -46.24 -30.44
CA PRO A 527 -39.98 -44.84 -30.71
C PRO A 527 -39.67 -44.72 -32.20
N ASN A 528 -40.23 -43.70 -32.85
CA ASN A 528 -39.78 -43.30 -34.18
C ASN A 528 -38.30 -42.86 -34.07
N THR A 529 -37.36 -43.80 -34.10
CA THR A 529 -35.91 -43.53 -34.10
C THR A 529 -35.41 -43.01 -35.45
N GLY A 530 -36.33 -42.54 -36.30
CA GLY A 530 -36.01 -41.75 -37.48
C GLY A 530 -35.98 -40.26 -37.15
N GLY A 531 -34.91 -39.78 -36.51
CA GLY A 531 -34.58 -38.36 -36.55
C GLY A 531 -34.54 -37.88 -38.01
N ARG A 532 -34.89 -36.60 -38.26
CA ARG A 532 -34.79 -35.97 -39.59
C ARG A 532 -33.32 -35.92 -40.05
N GLY A 533 -32.81 -37.04 -40.57
CA GLY A 533 -31.40 -37.17 -40.97
C GLY A 533 -31.12 -38.16 -42.10
N LEU A 534 -32.03 -39.11 -42.41
CA LEU A 534 -31.79 -40.10 -43.47
C LEU A 534 -32.75 -40.01 -44.67
N GLY A 535 -33.85 -39.25 -44.57
CA GLY A 535 -34.75 -39.02 -45.71
C GLY A 535 -34.08 -38.28 -46.89
N GLY A 536 -33.20 -37.31 -46.57
CA GLY A 536 -32.40 -36.61 -47.58
C GLY A 536 -31.31 -37.46 -48.22
N LEU A 537 -30.67 -38.36 -47.44
CA LEU A 537 -29.63 -39.25 -47.94
C LEU A 537 -30.18 -40.42 -48.77
N ALA A 538 -31.39 -40.91 -48.46
CA ALA A 538 -32.08 -41.90 -49.29
C ALA A 538 -32.52 -41.32 -50.65
N LEU A 539 -32.88 -40.03 -50.70
CA LEU A 539 -33.16 -39.30 -51.95
C LEU A 539 -31.89 -39.02 -52.78
N LEU A 540 -30.76 -38.74 -52.15
CA LEU A 540 -29.47 -38.58 -52.84
C LEU A 540 -28.93 -39.91 -53.39
N ALA A 541 -29.07 -41.01 -52.66
CA ALA A 541 -28.68 -42.34 -53.15
C ALA A 541 -29.53 -42.80 -54.34
N SER A 542 -30.82 -42.46 -54.38
CA SER A 542 -31.71 -42.78 -55.51
C SER A 542 -31.46 -41.90 -56.74
N VAL A 543 -31.04 -40.64 -56.56
CA VAL A 543 -30.62 -39.77 -57.69
C VAL A 543 -29.27 -40.22 -58.27
N VAL A 544 -28.31 -40.65 -57.45
CA VAL A 544 -27.02 -41.21 -57.92
C VAL A 544 -27.22 -42.56 -58.62
N ALA A 545 -28.11 -43.43 -58.13
CA ALA A 545 -28.45 -44.68 -58.81
C ALA A 545 -29.17 -44.44 -60.15
N ALA A 546 -30.07 -43.45 -60.24
CA ALA A 546 -30.74 -43.09 -61.50
C ALA A 546 -29.77 -42.46 -62.53
N ALA A 547 -28.80 -41.66 -62.08
CA ALA A 547 -27.74 -41.12 -62.93
C ALA A 547 -26.78 -42.21 -63.45
N ALA A 548 -26.45 -43.21 -62.64
CA ALA A 548 -25.63 -44.36 -63.06
C ALA A 548 -26.32 -45.23 -64.13
N VAL A 549 -27.65 -45.41 -64.04
CA VAL A 549 -28.44 -46.13 -65.05
C VAL A 549 -28.57 -45.33 -66.36
N PHE A 550 -28.61 -44.00 -66.31
CA PHE A 550 -28.65 -43.15 -67.50
C PHE A 550 -27.29 -42.97 -68.18
N ILE A 551 -26.18 -42.97 -67.43
CA ILE A 551 -24.82 -42.89 -67.99
C ILE A 551 -24.37 -44.27 -68.52
N GLY A 552 -24.78 -45.38 -67.88
CA GLY A 552 -24.49 -46.73 -68.35
C GLY A 552 -25.21 -47.13 -69.66
N ARG A 553 -26.36 -46.52 -69.97
CA ARG A 553 -27.10 -46.77 -71.23
C ARG A 553 -26.62 -45.95 -72.44
N ARG A 554 -25.64 -45.05 -72.27
CA ARG A 554 -25.04 -44.27 -73.37
C ARG A 554 -23.66 -44.75 -73.82
N ALA A 555 -23.11 -45.78 -73.17
CA ALA A 555 -21.82 -46.39 -73.51
C ALA A 555 -21.94 -47.77 -74.21
N LEU A 556 -23.16 -48.20 -74.53
CA LEU A 556 -23.46 -49.39 -75.34
C LEU A 556 -24.54 -49.04 -76.36
N ASN A 557 -24.15 -48.25 -77.37
CA ASN A 557 -24.73 -48.19 -78.71
C ASN A 557 -23.71 -47.61 -79.67
#